data_AF-A0A518ILZ8-F1
#
_entry.id   AF-A0A518ILZ8-F1
#
_cell.length_a   1.000
_cell.length_b   1.000
_cell.length_c   1.000
_cell.angle_alpha   90.00
_cell.angle_beta   90.00
_cell.angle_gamma   90.00
#
_symmetry.space_group_name_H-M   'P 1'
#
loop_
_entity.id
_entity.type
_entity.pdbx_description
1 polymer ?
#
loop_
_entity_poly.entity_id
_entity_poly.type
_entity_poly.pdbx_seq_one_letter_code
_entity_poly.pdbx_strand_id
1 'polypeptide(L)'
;MFEAFRLIPALQAIFQSGIEFREDSFAELNAAQREAYERKVAVPDEPIFRVLPCEPTVIERQGNEKVTVELTIATQSERQLLLEAVRFIYRATDELPKESTSFEQRLDFLRQRLPPIVVGEPDLDRPEGS
;
A
#
# COMPACT_ATOMS: atom_id res chain seq x y z
N MET A 1 3.31 -21.70 10.81
CA MET A 1 3.25 -21.79 9.33
C MET A 1 2.80 -20.42 8.86
N PHE A 2 3.69 -19.64 8.25
CA PHE A 2 3.40 -18.27 7.81
C PHE A 2 2.72 -18.39 6.43
N GLU A 3 1.42 -18.11 6.35
CA GLU A 3 0.69 -18.19 5.08
C GLU A 3 1.12 -17.01 4.21
N ALA A 4 2.11 -17.21 3.33
CA ALA A 4 2.57 -16.19 2.39
C ALA A 4 1.41 -15.57 1.57
N PHE A 5 0.32 -16.32 1.40
CA PHE A 5 -0.93 -15.85 0.78
C PHE A 5 -1.57 -14.65 1.48
N ARG A 6 -1.40 -14.50 2.80
CA ARG A 6 -1.96 -13.37 3.57
C ARG A 6 -1.29 -12.04 3.24
N LEU A 7 -0.03 -12.07 2.77
CA LEU A 7 0.70 -10.86 2.39
C LEU A 7 0.41 -10.42 0.96
N ILE A 8 -0.18 -11.27 0.11
CA ILE A 8 -0.42 -10.94 -1.30
C ILE A 8 -1.19 -9.62 -1.47
N PRO A 9 -2.31 -9.37 -0.77
CA PRO A 9 -3.04 -8.11 -0.93
C PRO A 9 -2.21 -6.88 -0.54
N ALA A 10 -1.43 -6.98 0.54
CA ALA A 10 -0.56 -5.89 0.99
C ALA A 10 0.60 -5.65 0.01
N LEU A 11 1.20 -6.71 -0.54
CA LEU A 11 2.22 -6.61 -1.58
C LEU A 11 1.66 -5.98 -2.85
N GLN A 12 0.48 -6.41 -3.32
CA GLN A 12 -0.18 -5.81 -4.48
C GLN A 12 -0.40 -4.30 -4.27
N ALA A 13 -0.90 -3.89 -3.12
CA ALA A 13 -1.09 -2.48 -2.78
C ALA A 13 0.23 -1.70 -2.83
N ILE A 14 1.34 -2.28 -2.35
CA ILE A 14 2.67 -1.66 -2.40
C ILE A 14 3.21 -1.59 -3.83
N PHE A 15 3.10 -2.66 -4.62
CA PHE A 15 3.59 -2.67 -6.01
C PHE A 15 2.83 -1.69 -6.91
N GLN A 16 1.54 -1.50 -6.65
CA GLN A 16 0.67 -0.54 -7.36
C GLN A 16 0.93 0.90 -6.93
N SER A 17 1.05 1.16 -5.63
CA SER A 17 1.22 2.52 -5.11
C SER A 17 2.66 3.03 -5.11
N GLY A 18 3.64 2.10 -5.08
CA GLY A 18 5.04 2.43 -4.86
C GLY A 18 5.36 2.91 -3.45
N ILE A 19 4.40 2.91 -2.53
CA ILE A 19 4.53 3.51 -1.21
C ILE A 19 5.31 2.58 -0.28
N GLU A 20 6.36 3.14 0.34
CA GLU A 20 7.03 2.54 1.48
C GLU A 20 6.26 2.84 2.77
N PHE A 21 5.34 1.95 3.16
CA PHE A 21 4.61 2.11 4.41
C PHE A 21 5.54 2.00 5.63
N ARG A 22 5.47 2.99 6.51
CA ARG A 22 6.18 3.09 7.78
C ARG A 22 5.19 3.22 8.91
N GLU A 23 5.64 3.13 10.16
CA GLU A 23 4.72 3.24 11.30
C GLU A 23 4.02 4.61 11.35
N ASP A 24 4.71 5.67 10.94
CA ASP A 24 4.21 7.04 10.83
C ASP A 24 3.30 7.26 9.60
N SER A 25 3.19 6.28 8.70
CA SER A 25 2.16 6.29 7.65
C SER A 25 0.75 6.05 8.20
N PHE A 26 0.61 5.71 9.49
CA PHE A 26 -0.67 5.39 10.12
C PHE A 26 -0.92 6.29 11.32
N ALA A 27 -2.02 7.04 11.28
CA ALA A 27 -2.47 7.87 12.39
C ALA A 27 -3.77 7.32 12.99
N GLU A 28 -3.90 7.34 14.31
CA GLU A 28 -5.19 7.05 14.94
C GLU A 28 -6.25 8.08 14.49
N LEU A 29 -7.48 7.62 14.33
CA LEU A 29 -8.59 8.52 14.02
C LEU A 29 -8.86 9.42 15.23
N ASN A 30 -9.06 10.70 14.98
CA ASN A 30 -9.58 11.58 16.03
C ASN A 30 -11.05 11.24 16.33
N ALA A 31 -11.57 11.73 17.47
CA ALA A 31 -12.92 11.41 17.93
C ALA A 31 -14.01 11.70 16.87
N ALA A 32 -13.91 12.80 16.13
CA ALA A 32 -14.87 13.17 15.10
C ALA A 32 -14.79 12.23 13.87
N GLN A 33 -13.58 11.82 13.47
CA GLN A 33 -13.37 10.88 12.37
C GLN A 33 -13.88 9.48 12.73
N ARG A 34 -13.61 9.04 13.96
CA ARG A 34 -14.09 7.76 14.48
C ARG A 34 -15.62 7.74 14.51
N GLU A 35 -16.25 8.76 15.08
CA GLU A 35 -17.71 8.86 15.13
C GLU A 35 -18.33 8.88 13.72
N ALA A 36 -17.71 9.59 12.77
CA ALA A 36 -18.18 9.61 11.38
C ALA A 36 -18.04 8.24 10.68
N TYR A 37 -17.02 7.45 11.03
CA TYR A 37 -16.81 6.10 10.52
C TYR A 37 -17.82 5.10 11.11
N GLU A 38 -18.03 5.15 12.43
CA GLU A 38 -18.97 4.29 13.16
C GLU A 38 -20.43 4.48 12.70
N ARG A 39 -20.79 5.66 12.18
CA ARG A 39 -22.12 5.91 11.59
C ARG A 39 -22.33 5.26 10.21
N LYS A 40 -21.25 4.92 9.50
CA LYS A 40 -21.30 4.44 8.11
C LYS A 40 -21.00 2.95 7.97
N VAL A 41 -20.23 2.39 8.90
CA VAL A 41 -19.71 1.02 8.82
C VAL A 41 -19.90 0.34 10.17
N ALA A 42 -20.17 -0.97 10.15
CA ALA A 42 -20.13 -1.76 11.38
C ALA A 42 -18.74 -1.65 12.01
N VAL A 43 -18.69 -1.33 13.30
CA VAL A 43 -17.42 -1.09 14.01
C VAL A 43 -16.63 -2.39 14.08
N PRO A 44 -15.39 -2.45 13.54
CA PRO A 44 -14.54 -3.62 13.69
C PRO A 44 -14.16 -3.82 15.17
N ASP A 45 -13.96 -5.08 15.58
CA ASP A 45 -13.42 -5.45 16.91
C ASP A 45 -11.90 -5.16 17.04
N GLU A 46 -11.38 -4.23 16.24
CA GLU A 46 -9.96 -3.86 16.23
C GLU A 46 -9.76 -2.35 16.02
N PRO A 47 -8.61 -1.80 16.45
CA PRO A 47 -8.27 -0.41 16.19
C PRO A 47 -8.24 -0.11 14.69
N ILE A 48 -8.69 1.09 14.33
CA ILE A 48 -8.65 1.61 12.96
C ILE A 48 -7.70 2.80 12.88
N PHE A 49 -6.98 2.87 11.78
CA PHE A 49 -5.99 3.89 11.49
C PHE A 49 -6.33 4.59 10.19
N ARG A 50 -6.11 5.89 10.16
CA ARG A 50 -6.07 6.67 8.93
C ARG A 50 -4.69 6.45 8.31
N VAL A 51 -4.66 5.95 7.08
CA VAL A 51 -3.43 6.00 6.28
C VAL A 51 -3.18 7.45 5.90
N LEU A 52 -2.04 7.99 6.32
CA LEU A 52 -1.61 9.31 5.96
C LEU A 52 -1.07 9.28 4.52
N PRO A 53 -1.41 10.26 3.67
CA PRO A 53 -0.75 10.39 2.39
C PRO A 53 0.74 10.66 2.64
N CYS A 54 1.57 9.66 2.37
CA CYS A 54 3.00 9.87 2.17
C CYS A 54 3.12 10.58 0.81
N GLU A 55 3.33 11.90 0.79
CA GLU A 55 3.43 12.63 -0.47
C GLU A 55 4.46 11.99 -1.42
N PRO A 56 4.08 11.56 -2.64
CA PRO A 56 5.00 11.71 -3.76
C PRO A 56 5.08 13.20 -4.05
N THR A 57 6.29 13.74 -4.09
CA THR A 57 6.52 15.17 -4.32
C THR A 57 5.80 15.64 -5.60
N VAL A 58 4.93 16.65 -5.44
CA VAL A 58 4.27 17.48 -6.47
C VAL A 58 3.33 16.78 -7.47
N ILE A 59 2.03 16.98 -7.27
CA ILE A 59 1.12 17.25 -8.39
C ILE A 59 0.49 18.63 -8.16
N GLU A 60 1.19 19.68 -8.58
CA GLU A 60 0.53 20.90 -9.01
C GLU A 60 -0.26 20.57 -10.28
N ARG A 61 -1.54 20.21 -10.12
CA ARG A 61 -2.51 20.29 -11.21
C ARG A 61 -3.60 21.27 -10.80
N GLN A 62 -3.42 22.50 -11.25
CA GLN A 62 -4.52 23.42 -11.47
C GLN A 62 -5.56 22.72 -12.36
N GLY A 63 -6.80 22.60 -11.87
CA GLY A 63 -7.90 22.09 -12.66
C GLY A 63 -8.85 21.20 -11.88
N ASN A 64 -9.66 21.81 -11.02
CA ASN A 64 -11.07 21.52 -10.78
C ASN A 64 -11.61 20.06 -10.92
N GLU A 65 -10.88 19.06 -10.44
CA GLU A 65 -11.43 17.76 -10.12
C GLU A 65 -11.23 17.52 -8.64
N LYS A 66 -12.35 17.25 -7.95
CA LYS A 66 -12.35 16.80 -6.56
C LYS A 66 -11.50 15.54 -6.49
N VAL A 67 -10.22 15.70 -6.13
CA VAL A 67 -9.42 14.61 -5.59
C VAL A 67 -10.08 14.28 -4.26
N THR A 68 -11.07 13.40 -4.35
CA THR A 68 -11.62 12.70 -3.20
C THR A 68 -10.48 11.81 -2.76
N VAL A 69 -9.58 12.34 -1.92
CA VAL A 69 -8.72 11.51 -1.10
C VAL A 69 -9.70 10.79 -0.18
N GLU A 70 -10.26 9.69 -0.68
CA GLU A 70 -10.94 8.74 0.18
C GLU A 70 -9.93 8.41 1.27
N LEU A 71 -10.31 8.72 2.51
CA LEU A 71 -9.54 8.38 3.68
C LEU A 71 -9.38 6.87 3.66
N THR A 72 -8.27 6.35 3.16
CA THR A 72 -8.00 4.91 3.17
C THR A 72 -7.81 4.54 4.64
N ILE A 73 -8.87 4.08 5.28
CA ILE A 73 -8.83 3.55 6.63
C ILE A 73 -8.20 2.16 6.53
N ALA A 74 -7.23 1.87 7.39
CA ALA A 74 -6.67 0.55 7.57
C ALA A 74 -7.03 0.05 8.97
N THR A 75 -7.48 -1.19 9.09
CA THR A 75 -7.57 -1.84 10.40
C THR A 75 -6.18 -2.15 10.96
N GLN A 76 -6.08 -2.47 12.25
CA GLN A 76 -4.82 -2.87 12.87
C GLN A 76 -4.19 -4.08 12.15
N SER A 77 -5.00 -5.04 11.73
CA SER A 77 -4.57 -6.20 10.95
C SER A 77 -4.02 -5.78 9.58
N GLU A 78 -4.69 -4.88 8.87
CA GLU A 78 -4.22 -4.37 7.58
C GLU A 78 -2.92 -3.56 7.72
N ARG A 79 -2.83 -2.71 8.75
CA ARG A 79 -1.60 -1.99 9.11
C ARG A 79 -0.44 -2.96 9.32
N GLN A 80 -0.67 -4.05 10.07
CA GLN A 80 0.37 -5.06 10.29
C GLN A 80 0.79 -5.74 8.98
N LEU A 81 -0.16 -6.12 8.13
CA LEU A 81 0.14 -6.75 6.84
C LEU A 81 0.95 -5.83 5.92
N LEU A 82 0.63 -4.53 5.86
CA LEU A 82 1.39 -3.55 5.08
C LEU A 82 2.82 -3.39 5.59
N LEU A 83 3.01 -3.29 6.91
CA LEU A 83 4.35 -3.20 7.52
C LEU A 83 5.15 -4.49 7.33
N GLU A 84 4.49 -5.65 7.43
CA GLU A 84 5.12 -6.95 7.19
C GLU A 84 5.50 -7.13 5.72
N ALA A 85 4.68 -6.65 4.78
CA ALA A 85 4.96 -6.68 3.35
C ALA A 85 6.17 -5.80 2.99
N VAL A 86 6.29 -4.61 3.58
CA VAL A 86 7.51 -3.77 3.45
C VAL A 86 8.73 -4.51 3.99
N ARG A 87 8.63 -5.11 5.19
CA ARG A 87 9.73 -5.93 5.74
C ARG A 87 10.09 -7.11 4.86
N PHE A 88 9.11 -7.76 4.23
CA PHE A 88 9.32 -8.82 3.25
C PHE A 88 10.13 -8.31 2.05
N ILE A 89 9.76 -7.16 1.47
CA ILE A 89 10.48 -6.55 0.35
C ILE A 89 11.94 -6.30 0.72
N TYR A 90 12.20 -5.72 1.89
CA TYR A 90 13.56 -5.50 2.38
C TYR A 90 14.36 -6.80 2.54
N ARG A 91 13.74 -7.85 3.08
CA ARG A 91 14.40 -9.17 3.22
C ARG A 91 14.62 -9.86 1.87
N ALA A 92 13.67 -9.74 0.95
CA ALA A 92 13.75 -10.32 -0.38
C ALA A 92 14.75 -9.60 -1.30
N THR A 93 15.22 -8.41 -0.89
CA THR A 93 16.20 -7.59 -1.60
C THR A 93 17.44 -7.31 -0.74
N ASP A 94 17.75 -8.19 0.22
CA ASP A 94 18.89 -8.03 1.13
C ASP A 94 20.24 -8.15 0.40
N GLU A 95 20.25 -8.82 -0.76
CA GLU A 95 21.41 -8.89 -1.66
C GLU A 95 21.74 -7.55 -2.35
N LEU A 96 20.80 -6.60 -2.36
CA LEU A 96 21.02 -5.26 -2.92
C LEU A 96 21.74 -4.36 -1.90
N PRO A 97 22.71 -3.53 -2.33
CA PRO A 97 23.41 -2.60 -1.44
C PRO A 97 22.42 -1.67 -0.71
N LYS A 98 22.33 -1.79 0.63
CA LYS A 98 21.34 -1.07 1.43
C LYS A 98 21.48 0.45 1.35
N GLU A 99 22.70 0.95 1.24
CA GLU A 99 23.02 2.37 1.30
C GLU A 99 22.76 3.12 -0.02
N SER A 100 22.49 2.41 -1.12
CA SER A 100 22.35 3.01 -2.46
C SER A 100 21.11 2.55 -3.23
N THR A 101 20.25 1.72 -2.63
CA THR A 101 19.05 1.18 -3.29
C THR A 101 17.79 1.82 -2.73
N SER A 102 17.10 2.60 -3.55
CA SER A 102 15.80 3.19 -3.19
C SER A 102 14.71 2.12 -3.05
N PHE A 103 13.61 2.44 -2.36
CA PHE A 103 12.48 1.51 -2.26
C PHE A 103 11.90 1.16 -3.63
N GLU A 104 11.79 2.13 -4.53
CA GLU A 104 11.37 1.93 -5.93
C GLU A 104 12.26 0.93 -6.67
N GLN A 105 13.59 1.05 -6.54
CA GLN A 105 14.53 0.11 -7.14
C GLN A 105 14.39 -1.31 -6.59
N ARG A 106 14.03 -1.46 -5.30
CA ARG A 106 13.71 -2.77 -4.71
C ARG A 106 12.44 -3.35 -5.31
N LEU A 107 11.41 -2.52 -5.54
CA LEU A 107 10.20 -2.96 -6.21
C LEU A 107 10.51 -3.42 -7.65
N ASP A 108 11.23 -2.63 -8.43
CA ASP A 108 11.62 -3.00 -9.81
C ASP A 108 12.38 -4.32 -9.88
N PHE A 109 13.33 -4.53 -8.97
CA PHE A 109 14.06 -5.78 -8.85
C PHE A 109 13.14 -6.98 -8.59
N LEU A 110 12.11 -6.79 -7.75
CA LEU A 110 11.15 -7.83 -7.42
C LEU A 110 10.10 -8.05 -8.51
N ARG A 111 9.71 -7.01 -9.27
CA ARG A 111 8.78 -7.15 -10.42
C ARG A 111 9.27 -8.19 -11.43
N GLN A 112 10.58 -8.28 -11.64
CA GLN A 112 11.19 -9.25 -12.55
C GLN A 112 11.24 -10.69 -12.01
N ARG A 113 10.98 -10.88 -10.70
CA ARG A 113 11.17 -12.16 -9.99
C ARG A 113 9.89 -12.72 -9.38
N LEU A 114 8.92 -11.87 -9.08
CA LEU A 114 7.66 -12.26 -8.48
C LEU A 114 6.61 -12.56 -9.55
N PRO A 115 5.66 -13.47 -9.26
CA PRO A 115 4.58 -13.75 -10.18
C PRO A 115 3.68 -12.51 -10.36
N PRO A 116 3.03 -12.34 -11.53
CA PRO A 116 2.19 -11.17 -11.83
C PRO A 116 1.07 -10.93 -10.81
N ILE A 117 0.55 -12.00 -10.21
CA ILE A 117 -0.46 -11.91 -9.14
C ILE A 117 0.00 -11.05 -7.96
N VAL A 118 1.30 -10.96 -7.69
CA VAL A 118 1.83 -10.12 -6.60
C VAL A 118 2.08 -8.68 -7.07
N VAL A 119 2.45 -8.50 -8.33
CA VAL A 119 2.80 -7.19 -8.91
C VAL A 119 1.55 -6.38 -9.26
N GLY A 120 0.38 -7.02 -9.34
CA GLY A 120 -0.88 -6.33 -9.59
C GLY A 120 -0.90 -5.64 -10.95
N GLU A 121 -0.31 -6.27 -11.98
CA GLU A 121 -0.44 -5.78 -13.34
C GLU A 121 -1.91 -5.89 -13.77
N PRO A 122 -2.52 -4.82 -14.31
CA PRO A 122 -3.73 -4.99 -15.07
C PRO A 122 -3.39 -5.92 -16.25
N ASP A 123 -4.27 -6.89 -16.52
CA ASP A 123 -4.33 -7.54 -17.81
C ASP A 123 -4.51 -6.39 -18.83
N LEU A 124 -3.41 -5.90 -19.38
CA LEU A 124 -3.45 -4.94 -20.48
C LEU A 124 -4.01 -5.74 -21.63
N ASP A 125 -5.33 -5.65 -21.77
CA ASP A 125 -6.14 -6.04 -22.92
C ASP A 125 -5.24 -6.14 -24.13
N ARG A 126 -4.86 -7.38 -24.40
CA ARG A 126 -4.20 -7.81 -25.62
C ARG A 126 -4.96 -7.10 -26.74
N PRO A 127 -4.32 -6.26 -27.58
CA PRO A 127 -5.04 -5.78 -28.73
C PRO A 127 -5.37 -7.03 -29.56
N GLU A 128 -6.63 -7.46 -29.53
CA GLU A 128 -7.18 -8.37 -30.52
C GLU A 128 -7.18 -7.61 -31.84
N GLY A 129 -5.98 -7.52 -32.42
CA GLY A 129 -5.84 -7.32 -33.84
C GLY A 129 -6.15 -8.64 -34.51
N SER A 130 -7.24 -8.68 -35.26
CA SER A 130 -7.23 -9.02 -36.70
C SER A 130 -8.64 -8.96 -37.26
#